data_AF-A0A934DGY7-F1
#
_entry.id   AF-A0A934DGY7-F1
#
_cell.length_a   1.000
_cell.length_b   1.000
_cell.length_c   1.000
_cell.angle_alpha   90.00
_cell.angle_beta   90.00
_cell.angle_gamma   90.00
#
_symmetry.space_group_name_H-M   'P 1'
#
loop_
_entity.id
_entity.type
_entity.pdbx_description
1 polymer ?
#
loop_
_entity_poly.entity_id
_entity_poly.type
_entity_poly.pdbx_seq_one_letter_code
_entity_poly.pdbx_strand_id
1 'polypeptide(L)' 'MGMEWIDASKKLPEESERVLLFTPYPIFGEDNSCVGNRESIKTCTTRIGKQEAPIFTHWMPLPPRPDLKSDKTGRRT' A
#
# COMPACT_ATOMS: atom_id res chain seq x y z
N MET A 1 12.82 -5.33 12.88
CA MET A 1 12.23 -6.14 11.79
C MET A 1 12.47 -5.35 10.52
N GLY A 2 13.12 -5.96 9.52
CA GLY A 2 13.35 -5.31 8.24
C GLY A 2 12.03 -5.04 7.52
N MET A 3 11.97 -3.97 6.73
CA MET A 3 10.86 -3.73 5.80
C MET A 3 11.02 -4.69 4.63
N GLU A 4 10.34 -5.83 4.69
CA GLU A 4 10.33 -6.86 3.65
C GLU A 4 8.96 -6.91 2.97
N TRP A 5 8.97 -7.25 1.68
CA TRP A 5 7.74 -7.50 0.92
C TRP A 5 7.09 -8.82 1.38
N ILE A 6 5.80 -8.74 1.71
CA ILE A 6 5.00 -9.86 2.17
C ILE A 6 4.06 -10.28 1.05
N ASP A 7 4.12 -11.56 0.68
CA ASP A 7 3.24 -12.17 -0.31
C ASP A 7 1.78 -12.18 0.17
N ALA A 8 0.91 -11.51 -0.59
CA ALA A 8 -0.50 -11.33 -0.27
C ALA A 8 -1.30 -12.64 -0.23
N SER A 9 -0.81 -13.70 -0.90
CA SER A 9 -1.41 -15.03 -0.85
C SER A 9 -1.15 -15.75 0.47
N LYS A 10 -0.08 -15.40 1.18
CA LYS A 10 0.32 -16.01 2.46
C LYS A 10 -0.26 -15.27 3.64
N LYS A 11 -0.26 -13.94 3.60
CA LYS A 11 -0.74 -13.09 4.68
C LYS A 11 -1.30 -11.80 4.12
N LEU A 12 -2.45 -11.40 4.63
CA LEU A 12 -3.03 -10.08 4.37
C LEU A 12 -2.72 -9.12 5.53
N PRO A 13 -2.68 -7.81 5.27
CA PRO A 13 -2.58 -6.82 6.34
C PRO A 13 -3.87 -6.80 7.18
N GLU A 14 -3.79 -6.15 8.33
CA GLU A 14 -4.97 -5.91 9.17
C GLU A 14 -5.98 -5.02 8.45
N GLU A 15 -7.27 -5.13 8.81
CA GLU A 15 -8.38 -4.61 8.01
C GLU A 15 -8.31 -3.10 7.71
N SER A 16 -7.82 -2.30 8.66
CA SER A 16 -7.65 -0.85 8.51
C SER A 16 -6.19 -0.39 8.37
N GLU A 17 -5.25 -1.33 8.22
CA GLU A 17 -3.83 -1.01 8.11
C GLU A 17 -3.51 -0.42 6.73
N ARG A 18 -2.83 0.73 6.74
CA ARG A 18 -2.30 1.34 5.52
C ARG A 18 -0.95 0.73 5.20
N VAL A 19 -0.83 0.19 4.00
CA VAL A 19 0.36 -0.52 3.53
C VAL A 19 0.78 -0.01 2.16
N LEU A 20 2.05 -0.19 1.83
CA LEU A 20 2.51 -0.07 0.45
C LEU A 20 2.16 -1.37 -0.29
N LEU A 21 1.53 -1.26 -1.44
CA LEU A 21 1.14 -2.37 -2.29
C LEU A 21 2.02 -2.39 -3.53
N PHE A 22 2.43 -3.58 -3.96
CA PHE A 22 3.17 -3.80 -5.18
C PHE A 22 2.33 -4.57 -6.21
N THR A 23 2.41 -4.12 -7.45
CA THR A 23 1.84 -4.78 -8.63
C THR A 23 2.96 -5.17 -9.59
N PRO A 24 2.96 -6.38 -10.17
CA PRO A 24 3.89 -6.72 -11.24
C PRO A 24 3.52 -6.06 -12.59
N TYR A 25 2.36 -5.40 -12.65
CA TYR A 25 1.85 -4.75 -13.87
C TYR A 25 2.26 -3.28 -13.93
N PRO A 26 2.60 -2.75 -15.12
CA PRO A 26 3.07 -1.38 -15.33
C PRO A 26 1.92 -0.36 -15.26
N ILE A 27 1.28 -0.25 -14.11
CA ILE A 27 0.07 0.55 -13.89
C ILE A 27 0.33 1.72 -12.92
N PHE A 28 1.33 1.61 -12.03
CA PHE A 28 1.63 2.63 -11.01
C PHE A 28 3.07 3.11 -11.08
N GLY A 29 3.35 4.01 -12.02
CA GLY A 29 4.67 4.67 -12.13
C GLY A 29 5.82 3.66 -12.33
N GLU A 30 7.05 4.10 -12.03
CA GLU A 30 8.25 3.29 -12.22
C GLU A 30 8.38 2.17 -11.17
N ASP A 31 7.94 2.45 -9.94
CA ASP A 31 8.04 1.52 -8.82
C ASP A 31 6.93 0.46 -8.79
N ASN A 32 5.93 0.59 -9.65
CA ASN A 32 4.75 -0.26 -9.69
C ASN A 32 4.11 -0.45 -8.31
N SER A 33 4.02 0.64 -7.55
CA SER A 33 3.55 0.60 -6.17
C SER A 33 2.63 1.76 -5.83
N CYS A 34 1.72 1.53 -4.88
CA CYS A 34 0.82 2.55 -4.38
C CYS A 34 0.44 2.27 -2.92
N VAL A 35 -0.12 3.26 -2.22
CA VAL A 35 -0.62 3.06 -0.85
C VAL A 35 -2.07 2.59 -0.89
N GLY A 36 -2.35 1.48 -0.19
CA GLY A 36 -3.70 0.93 -0.08
C GLY A 36 -3.89 0.19 1.24
N ASN A 37 -4.81 -0.77 1.24
CA ASN A 37 -5.18 -1.58 2.39
C ASN A 37 -5.59 -3.01 1.98
N ARG A 38 -6.05 -3.80 2.95
CA ARG A 38 -6.57 -5.16 2.74
C ARG A 38 -7.67 -5.24 1.69
N GLU A 39 -8.57 -4.27 1.66
CA GLU A 39 -9.68 -4.24 0.70
C GLU A 39 -9.15 -4.09 -0.72
N SER A 40 -8.21 -3.17 -0.97
CA SER A 40 -7.58 -2.99 -2.28
C SER A 40 -6.96 -4.28 -2.82
N ILE A 41 -6.28 -5.06 -1.96
CA ILE A 41 -5.70 -6.35 -2.35
C ILE A 41 -6.77 -7.34 -2.82
N LYS A 42 -7.94 -7.33 -2.16
CA LYS A 42 -9.02 -8.30 -2.43
C LYS A 42 -9.88 -7.92 -3.63
N THR A 43 -10.09 -6.62 -3.87
CA THR A 43 -11.09 -6.14 -4.83
C THR A 43 -10.47 -5.62 -6.12
N CYS A 44 -9.23 -5.13 -6.08
CA CYS A 44 -8.60 -4.60 -7.28
C CYS A 44 -8.06 -5.73 -8.15
N THR A 45 -8.64 -5.85 -9.34
CA THR A 45 -8.24 -6.80 -10.37
C THR A 45 -7.84 -6.08 -11.64
N THR A 46 -7.06 -6.77 -12.47
CA THR A 46 -6.72 -6.35 -13.82
C THR A 46 -7.07 -7.46 -14.81
N ARG A 47 -7.25 -7.12 -16.08
CA ARG A 47 -7.49 -8.08 -17.15
C ARG A 47 -6.20 -8.46 -17.85
N ILE A 48 -5.90 -9.76 -17.86
CA ILE A 48 -4.77 -10.34 -18.59
C ILE A 48 -5.35 -11.23 -19.68
N GLY A 49 -5.35 -10.73 -20.92
CA GLY A 49 -6.08 -11.37 -22.01
C GLY A 49 -7.57 -11.46 -21.70
N LYS A 50 -8.09 -12.68 -21.54
CA LYS A 50 -9.51 -12.96 -21.21
C LYS A 50 -9.76 -13.26 -19.73
N GLN A 51 -8.73 -13.28 -18.89
CA GLN A 51 -8.84 -13.62 -17.47
C GLN A 51 -8.73 -12.38 -16.59
N GLU A 52 -9.43 -12.41 -15.47
CA GLU A 52 -9.33 -11.41 -14.40
C GLU A 52 -8.36 -11.93 -13.33
N ALA A 53 -7.37 -11.11 -12.97
CA ALA A 53 -6.33 -11.47 -12.01
C ALA A 53 -6.17 -10.37 -10.95
N PRO A 54 -5.82 -10.71 -9.69
CA PRO A 54 -5.50 -9.72 -8.68
C PRO A 54 -4.38 -8.78 -9.15
N ILE A 55 -4.56 -7.48 -8.95
CA ILE A 55 -3.55 -6.49 -9.37
C ILE A 55 -2.36 -6.48 -8.41
N PHE A 56 -2.62 -6.64 -7.11
CA PHE A 56 -1.60 -6.55 -6.06
C PHE A 56 -1.16 -7.94 -5.62
N THR A 57 0.16 -8.15 -5.57
CA THR A 57 0.75 -9.45 -5.23
C THR A 57 1.52 -9.42 -3.92
N HIS A 58 2.06 -8.26 -3.56
CA HIS A 58 2.85 -8.09 -2.34
C HIS A 58 2.46 -6.80 -1.64
N TRP A 59 2.69 -6.76 -0.33
CA TRP A 59 2.52 -5.57 0.48
C TRP A 59 3.65 -5.41 1.49
N MET A 60 3.82 -4.20 1.99
CA MET A 60 4.81 -3.87 3.00
C MET A 60 4.22 -2.85 3.99
N PRO A 61 4.43 -3.00 5.30
CA PRO A 61 3.94 -2.03 6.28
C PRO A 61 4.58 -0.67 6.03
N LEU A 62 3.76 0.39 6.11
CA LEU A 62 4.28 1.74 6.06
C LEU A 62 4.95 2.11 7.39
N PRO A 63 5.96 3.00 7.38
CA PRO A 63 6.44 3.58 8.62
C PRO A 63 5.30 4.29 9.36
N PRO A 64 5.36 4.37 10.69
CA PRO A 64 4.45 5.21 11.46
C PRO A 64 4.40 6.61 10.87
N ARG A 65 3.21 7.21 10.82
CA ARG A 65 3.10 8.61 10.41
C ARG A 65 3.94 9.44 11.37
N PRO A 66 4.73 10.41 10.87
CA PRO A 66 5.45 11.32 11.74
C PRO A 66 4.43 12.05 12.63
N ASP A 67 4.78 12.22 13.90
CA ASP A 67 4.01 13.09 14.79
C ASP A 67 4.10 14.52 14.26
N LEU A 68 3.05 14.95 13.56
CA LEU A 68 2.85 16.35 13.24
C LEU A 68 2.47 17.04 14.55
N LYS A 69 3.46 17.35 15.40
CA LYS A 69 3.27 18.38 16.42
C LYS A 69 2.92 19.64 15.65
N SER A 70 1.63 19.96 15.63
CA SER A 70 1.08 21.17 15.07
C SER A 70 1.93 22.32 15.61
N ASP A 71 2.72 22.93 14.72
CA ASP A 71 3.53 24.09 15.03
C ASP A 71 2.54 25.23 15.29
N LYS A 72 2.00 25.26 16.51
CA LYS A 72 1.33 26.44 17.08
C LYS A 72 2.42 27.43 17.43
N THR A 73 3.26 27.81 16.47
CA THR A 73 4.00 29.07 16.56
C THR A 73 2.96 30.17 16.41
N GLY A 74 2.35 30.51 17.54
CA GLY A 74 1.63 31.74 17.71
C GLY A 74 2.57 32.89 17.38
N ARG A 75 2.48 33.42 16.17
CA ARG A 75 3.01 34.73 15.84
C ARG A 75 2.03 35.76 16.40
N ARG A 76 2.12 36.01 17.71
CA ARG A 76 1.75 37.29 18.29
C ARG A 76 2.97 38.19 18.20
N THR A 77 2.91 39.15 17.29
CA THR A 77 3.33 40.55 17.46
C THR A 77 2.94 41.27 16.18
#